data_AF-A0A538N4W5-F1
#
_entry.id   AF-A0A538N4W5-F1
#
_cell.length_a   1.000
_cell.length_b   1.000
_cell.length_c   1.000
_cell.angle_alpha   90.00
_cell.angle_beta   90.00
_cell.angle_gamma   90.00
#
_symmetry.space_group_name_H-M   'P 1'
#
loop_
_entity.id
_entity.type
_entity.pdbx_description
1 polymer ?
#
loop_
_entity_poly.entity_id
_entity_poly.type
_entity_poly.pdbx_seq_one_letter_code
_entity_poly.pdbx_strand_id
1 'polypeptide(L)'
;MHSDALVVVVAIGSAACAMLVGLAFASWLASRARPGEAEPVPPAVTLPPSVADGVTAKQLPVLAQELSAHAHSAAAQAARARAALAAARTALTAAETARARAEAQFDAVHAAHLAVLRTAPPQDPQTEERQRQVSRAALDAYRRGELSVEALRNVFGHADPSPEREQREREADRLALAESQARRAFQHAVAAARMAREELHIAEVAEAAVRQEAAEAAIDAQDAALAVRSRRRRR
;
A
#
# COMPACT_ATOMS: atom_id res chain seq x y z
N MET A 1 -28.31 31.66 -16.36
CA MET A 1 -28.92 30.36 -15.99
C MET A 1 -27.91 29.20 -15.90
N HIS A 2 -26.60 29.45 -15.73
CA HIS A 2 -25.58 28.39 -15.56
C HIS A 2 -24.92 28.39 -14.17
N SER A 3 -25.29 29.33 -13.30
CA SER A 3 -24.63 29.55 -12.01
C SER A 3 -25.27 28.77 -10.85
N ASP A 4 -26.57 28.46 -10.90
CA ASP A 4 -27.26 27.75 -9.81
C ASP A 4 -26.94 26.23 -9.79
N ALA A 5 -26.68 25.62 -10.95
CA ALA A 5 -26.35 24.20 -11.04
C ALA A 5 -24.98 23.87 -10.42
N LEU A 6 -24.01 24.78 -10.53
CA LEU A 6 -22.67 24.59 -9.96
C LEU A 6 -22.66 24.73 -8.43
N VAL A 7 -23.52 25.58 -7.86
CA VAL A 7 -23.64 25.75 -6.40
C VAL A 7 -24.24 24.50 -5.75
N VAL A 8 -25.21 23.85 -6.41
CA VAL A 8 -25.84 22.61 -5.90
C VAL A 8 -24.87 21.42 -5.94
N VAL A 9 -24.06 21.28 -6.99
CA VAL A 9 -23.08 20.18 -7.13
C VAL A 9 -21.97 20.29 -6.07
N VAL A 10 -21.51 21.51 -5.74
CA VAL A 10 -20.49 21.72 -4.70
C VAL A 10 -21.06 21.48 -3.29
N ALA A 11 -22.33 21.79 -3.05
CA ALA A 11 -23.00 21.53 -1.77
C ALA A 11 -23.25 20.04 -1.50
N ILE A 12 -23.56 19.25 -2.53
CA ILE A 12 -23.75 17.79 -2.40
C ILE A 12 -22.41 17.08 -2.16
N GLY A 13 -21.34 17.54 -2.83
CA GLY A 13 -19.99 16.99 -2.66
C GLY A 13 -19.41 17.21 -1.25
N SER A 14 -19.70 18.35 -0.60
CA SER A 14 -19.21 18.63 0.76
C SER A 14 -19.98 17.87 1.84
N ALA A 15 -21.29 17.65 1.65
CA ALA A 15 -22.11 16.84 2.56
C ALA A 15 -21.68 15.35 2.58
N ALA A 16 -21.34 14.78 1.42
CA ALA A 16 -20.84 13.42 1.31
C ALA A 16 -19.48 13.24 2.02
N CYS A 17 -18.56 14.20 1.88
CA CYS A 17 -17.28 14.17 2.59
C CYS A 17 -17.44 14.27 4.12
N ALA A 18 -18.38 15.09 4.61
CA ALA A 18 -18.63 15.20 6.05
C ALA A 18 -19.20 13.91 6.66
N MET A 19 -20.08 13.20 5.94
CA MET A 19 -20.64 11.92 6.39
C MET A 19 -19.58 10.81 6.45
N LEU A 20 -18.68 10.73 5.47
CA LEU A 20 -17.60 9.75 5.44
C LEU A 20 -16.61 9.95 6.59
N VAL A 21 -16.29 11.21 6.95
CA VAL A 21 -15.45 11.52 8.11
C VAL A 21 -16.14 11.18 9.43
N GLY A 22 -17.46 11.42 9.54
CA GLY A 22 -18.24 11.05 10.72
C GLY A 22 -18.30 9.53 10.96
N LEU A 23 -18.48 8.73 9.91
CA LEU A 23 -18.51 7.27 9.99
C LEU A 23 -17.15 6.68 10.37
N ALA A 24 -16.05 7.23 9.84
CA ALA A 24 -14.70 6.81 10.21
C ALA A 24 -14.36 7.14 11.67
N PHE A 25 -14.84 8.27 12.20
CA PHE A 25 -14.63 8.64 13.60
C PHE A 25 -15.45 7.78 14.57
N ALA A 26 -16.69 7.44 14.20
CA ALA A 26 -17.55 6.56 14.98
C ALA A 26 -17.01 5.12 15.05
N SER A 27 -16.50 4.58 13.94
CA SER A 27 -15.87 3.25 13.91
C SER A 27 -14.58 3.21 14.73
N TRP A 28 -13.79 4.28 14.70
CA TRP A 28 -12.59 4.42 15.51
C TRP A 28 -12.89 4.45 17.02
N LEU A 29 -13.93 5.17 17.45
CA LEU A 29 -14.38 5.20 18.85
C LEU A 29 -14.92 3.84 19.31
N ALA A 30 -15.70 3.15 18.47
CA ALA A 30 -16.20 1.81 18.76
C ALA A 30 -15.06 0.79 18.92
N SER A 31 -13.98 0.93 18.16
CA SER A 31 -12.81 0.05 18.25
C SER A 31 -12.00 0.18 19.55
N ARG A 32 -12.23 1.25 20.35
CA ARG A 32 -11.55 1.48 21.64
C ARG A 32 -12.31 0.98 22.86
N ALA A 33 -13.58 0.60 22.73
CA ALA A 33 -14.34 0.05 23.84
C ALA A 33 -13.96 -1.42 24.06
N ARG A 34 -13.26 -1.72 25.17
CA ARG A 34 -12.97 -3.10 25.61
C ARG A 34 -14.28 -3.83 25.95
N PRO A 35 -14.37 -5.15 25.73
CA PRO A 35 -15.57 -5.93 26.02
C PRO A 35 -15.57 -6.34 27.50
N GLY A 36 -16.64 -6.02 28.21
CA GLY A 36 -16.83 -6.50 29.57
C GLY A 36 -17.81 -5.67 30.37
N GLU A 37 -19.09 -5.73 30.00
CA GLU A 37 -20.23 -5.63 30.93
C GLU A 37 -21.54 -5.86 30.16
N ALA A 38 -22.52 -6.44 30.85
CA ALA A 38 -23.77 -6.99 30.31
C ALA A 38 -24.50 -6.02 29.37
N GLU A 39 -24.92 -6.55 28.21
CA GLU A 39 -25.48 -5.81 27.08
C GLU A 39 -26.80 -5.12 27.45
N PRO A 40 -26.85 -3.78 27.61
CA PRO A 40 -28.12 -3.07 27.64
C PRO A 40 -28.71 -3.11 26.23
N VAL A 41 -30.02 -3.35 26.13
CA VAL A 41 -30.78 -3.27 24.86
C VAL A 41 -30.37 -1.99 24.14
N PRO A 42 -29.79 -2.06 22.93
CA PRO A 42 -29.27 -0.88 22.27
C PRO A 42 -30.42 0.12 22.08
N PRO A 43 -30.21 1.41 22.38
CA PRO A 43 -31.20 2.44 22.06
C PRO A 43 -31.50 2.33 20.56
N ALA A 44 -32.77 2.41 20.18
CA ALA A 44 -33.19 2.38 18.79
C ALA A 44 -32.32 3.34 17.98
N VAL A 45 -31.42 2.78 17.17
CA VAL A 45 -30.55 3.56 16.30
C VAL A 45 -31.49 4.29 15.35
N THR A 46 -31.60 5.60 15.52
CA THR A 46 -32.33 6.44 14.57
C THR A 46 -31.64 6.27 13.22
N LEU A 47 -32.31 5.56 12.31
CA LEU A 47 -31.85 5.43 10.93
C LEU A 47 -31.71 6.85 10.35
N PRO A 48 -30.65 7.10 9.56
CA PRO A 48 -30.54 8.37 8.86
C PRO A 48 -31.79 8.59 7.99
N PRO A 49 -32.21 9.86 7.79
CA PRO A 49 -33.36 10.16 6.94
C PRO A 49 -33.13 9.61 5.53
N SER A 50 -34.19 9.09 4.92
CA SER A 50 -34.15 8.57 3.55
C SER A 50 -33.85 9.71 2.58
N VAL A 51 -33.12 9.42 1.51
CA VAL A 51 -32.89 10.39 0.41
C VAL A 51 -34.21 10.77 -0.28
N ALA A 52 -35.25 9.95 -0.14
CA ALA A 52 -36.60 10.25 -0.61
C ALA A 52 -37.39 11.20 0.33
N ASP A 53 -36.91 11.45 1.55
CA ASP A 53 -37.59 12.32 2.52
C ASP A 53 -37.66 13.76 2.01
N GLY A 54 -38.88 14.28 1.87
CA GLY A 54 -39.13 15.63 1.35
C GLY A 54 -39.21 15.74 -0.17
N VAL A 55 -39.02 14.64 -0.91
CA VAL A 55 -39.17 14.62 -2.37
C VAL A 55 -40.65 14.51 -2.74
N THR A 56 -41.10 15.32 -3.70
CA THR A 56 -42.52 15.28 -4.10
C THR A 56 -42.86 13.97 -4.81
N ALA A 57 -44.08 13.46 -4.63
CA ALA A 57 -44.55 12.21 -5.25
C ALA A 57 -44.39 12.17 -6.79
N LYS A 58 -44.33 13.34 -7.46
CA LYS A 58 -44.10 13.44 -8.91
C LYS A 58 -42.63 13.25 -9.31
N GLN A 59 -41.70 13.53 -8.40
CA GLN A 59 -40.25 13.47 -8.63
C GLN A 59 -39.66 12.10 -8.23
N LEU A 60 -40.33 11.33 -7.38
CA LEU A 60 -39.88 10.01 -6.94
C LEU A 60 -39.49 9.04 -8.08
N PRO A 61 -40.22 8.95 -9.22
CA PRO A 61 -39.80 8.07 -10.31
C PRO A 61 -38.46 8.46 -10.95
N VAL A 62 -38.18 9.77 -11.04
CA VAL A 62 -36.91 10.28 -11.59
C VAL A 62 -35.78 10.00 -10.60
N LEU A 63 -36.01 10.26 -9.31
CA LEU A 63 -35.05 9.94 -8.25
C LEU A 63 -34.70 8.45 -8.22
N ALA A 64 -35.70 7.56 -8.31
CA ALA A 64 -35.48 6.12 -8.35
C ALA A 64 -34.65 5.69 -9.56
N GLN A 65 -34.85 6.33 -10.72
CA GLN A 65 -34.05 6.08 -11.92
C GLN A 65 -32.60 6.57 -11.76
N GLU A 66 -32.40 7.75 -11.18
CA GLU A 66 -31.07 8.31 -10.89
C GLU A 66 -30.30 7.43 -9.90
N LEU A 67 -30.92 7.04 -8.79
CA LEU A 67 -30.31 6.15 -7.79
C LEU A 67 -30.01 4.76 -8.38
N SER A 68 -30.88 4.23 -9.25
CA SER A 68 -30.58 3.01 -9.99
C SER A 68 -29.33 3.15 -10.87
N ALA A 69 -29.18 4.27 -11.60
CA ALA A 69 -27.98 4.52 -12.39
C ALA A 69 -26.72 4.63 -11.50
N HIS A 70 -26.83 5.28 -10.34
CA HIS A 70 -25.74 5.34 -9.36
C HIS A 70 -25.38 3.95 -8.80
N ALA A 71 -26.36 3.10 -8.54
CA ALA A 71 -26.13 1.72 -8.09
C ALA A 71 -25.35 0.91 -9.13
N HIS A 72 -25.68 1.05 -10.42
CA HIS A 72 -24.92 0.41 -11.51
C HIS A 72 -23.48 0.91 -11.58
N SER A 73 -23.26 2.23 -11.41
CA SER A 73 -21.91 2.82 -11.38
C SER A 73 -21.11 2.32 -10.18
N ALA A 74 -21.71 2.24 -8.98
CA ALA A 74 -21.09 1.73 -7.77
C ALA A 74 -20.73 0.23 -7.91
N ALA A 75 -21.61 -0.58 -8.48
CA ALA A 75 -21.32 -1.99 -8.78
C ALA A 75 -20.13 -2.14 -9.75
N ALA A 76 -20.05 -1.28 -10.78
CA ALA A 76 -18.91 -1.26 -11.70
C ALA A 76 -17.60 -0.83 -11.01
N GLN A 77 -17.66 0.10 -10.04
CA GLN A 77 -16.51 0.48 -9.22
C GLN A 77 -16.04 -0.67 -8.33
N ALA A 78 -16.96 -1.35 -7.63
CA ALA A 78 -16.64 -2.52 -6.83
C ALA A 78 -16.02 -3.64 -7.68
N ALA A 79 -16.55 -3.90 -8.88
CA ALA A 79 -15.95 -4.86 -9.82
C ALA A 79 -14.51 -4.48 -10.22
N ARG A 80 -14.24 -3.19 -10.49
CA ARG A 80 -12.88 -2.71 -10.77
C ARG A 80 -11.95 -2.87 -9.55
N ALA A 81 -12.44 -2.59 -8.35
CA ALA A 81 -11.66 -2.77 -7.13
C ALA A 81 -11.34 -4.25 -6.86
N ARG A 82 -12.28 -5.18 -7.13
CA ARG A 82 -12.03 -6.63 -7.05
C ARG A 82 -10.92 -7.05 -8.02
N ALA A 83 -10.97 -6.56 -9.25
CA ALA A 83 -9.93 -6.81 -10.25
C ALA A 83 -8.56 -6.23 -9.83
N ALA A 84 -8.55 -5.02 -9.27
CA ALA A 84 -7.33 -4.38 -8.77
C ALA A 84 -6.71 -5.17 -7.60
N LEU A 85 -7.52 -5.67 -6.66
CA LEU A 85 -7.03 -6.53 -5.58
C LEU A 85 -6.47 -7.86 -6.11
N ALA A 86 -7.12 -8.48 -7.10
CA ALA A 86 -6.60 -9.68 -7.74
C ALA A 86 -5.24 -9.43 -8.40
N ALA A 87 -5.11 -8.32 -9.15
CA ALA A 87 -3.84 -7.92 -9.76
C ALA A 87 -2.75 -7.65 -8.71
N ALA A 88 -3.08 -6.95 -7.62
CA ALA A 88 -2.15 -6.65 -6.53
C ALA A 88 -1.67 -7.91 -5.81
N ARG A 89 -2.55 -8.91 -5.61
CA ARG A 89 -2.17 -10.22 -5.05
C ARG A 89 -1.21 -10.97 -5.97
N THR A 90 -1.48 -11.01 -7.27
CA THR A 90 -0.58 -11.61 -8.26
C THR A 90 0.79 -10.93 -8.26
N ALA A 91 0.81 -9.59 -8.21
CA ALA A 91 2.05 -8.83 -8.14
C ALA A 91 2.82 -9.09 -6.83
N LEU A 92 2.13 -9.24 -5.70
CA LEU A 92 2.73 -9.60 -4.42
C LEU A 92 3.40 -10.98 -4.46
N THR A 93 2.72 -11.99 -4.98
CA THR A 93 3.29 -13.34 -5.13
C THR A 93 4.51 -13.33 -6.04
N ALA A 94 4.47 -12.56 -7.14
CA ALA A 94 5.61 -12.41 -8.04
C ALA A 94 6.78 -11.71 -7.35
N ALA A 95 6.53 -10.65 -6.58
CA ALA A 95 7.54 -9.91 -5.84
C ALA A 95 8.15 -10.75 -4.70
N GLU A 96 7.35 -11.57 -4.02
CA GLU A 96 7.83 -12.52 -3.02
C GLU A 96 8.77 -13.56 -3.62
N THR A 97 8.38 -14.12 -4.77
CA THR A 97 9.21 -15.08 -5.52
C THR A 97 10.53 -14.45 -5.97
N ALA A 98 10.47 -13.21 -6.49
CA ALA A 98 11.66 -12.47 -6.91
C ALA A 98 12.59 -12.16 -5.72
N ARG A 99 12.02 -11.75 -4.58
CA ARG A 99 12.76 -11.51 -3.33
C ARG A 99 13.46 -12.79 -2.85
N ALA A 100 12.73 -13.89 -2.74
CA ALA A 100 13.29 -15.17 -2.29
C ALA A 100 14.44 -15.65 -3.22
N ARG A 101 14.28 -15.47 -4.54
CA ARG A 101 15.33 -15.79 -5.51
C ARG A 101 16.57 -14.92 -5.34
N ALA A 102 16.40 -13.60 -5.18
CA ALA A 102 17.51 -12.67 -5.01
C ALA A 102 18.27 -12.92 -3.69
N GLU A 103 17.53 -13.18 -2.61
CA GLU A 103 18.08 -13.55 -1.30
C GLU A 103 18.88 -14.85 -1.38
N ALA A 104 18.34 -15.91 -1.99
CA ALA A 104 19.05 -17.18 -2.16
C ALA A 104 20.34 -17.04 -3.00
N GLN A 105 20.33 -16.19 -4.05
CA GLN A 105 21.52 -15.93 -4.87
C GLN A 105 22.60 -15.16 -4.09
N PHE A 106 22.18 -14.15 -3.34
CA PHE A 106 23.09 -13.39 -2.49
C PHE A 106 23.70 -14.28 -1.40
N ASP A 107 22.88 -15.06 -0.68
CA ASP A 107 23.33 -15.97 0.38
C ASP A 107 24.30 -17.03 -0.13
N ALA A 108 24.07 -17.58 -1.33
CA ALA A 108 24.97 -18.55 -1.93
C ALA A 108 26.36 -17.96 -2.20
N VAL A 109 26.43 -16.75 -2.77
CA VAL A 109 27.71 -16.07 -3.03
C VAL A 109 28.38 -15.64 -1.73
N HIS A 110 27.60 -15.15 -0.77
CA HIS A 110 28.12 -14.76 0.54
C HIS A 110 28.69 -15.97 1.31
N ALA A 111 27.98 -17.10 1.31
CA ALA A 111 28.45 -18.35 1.91
C ALA A 111 29.73 -18.88 1.24
N ALA A 112 29.81 -18.82 -0.09
CA ALA A 112 31.02 -19.20 -0.83
C ALA A 112 32.21 -18.29 -0.46
N HIS A 113 31.99 -16.98 -0.33
CA HIS A 113 33.02 -16.04 0.10
C HIS A 113 33.50 -16.33 1.53
N LEU A 114 32.57 -16.56 2.47
CA LEU A 114 32.92 -16.93 3.85
C LEU A 114 33.65 -18.27 3.92
N ALA A 115 33.32 -19.24 3.07
CA ALA A 115 34.03 -20.51 2.99
C ALA A 115 35.50 -20.31 2.57
N VAL A 116 35.75 -19.47 1.56
CA VAL A 116 37.11 -19.10 1.12
C VAL A 116 37.90 -18.45 2.25
N LEU A 117 37.28 -17.52 2.99
CA LEU A 117 37.91 -16.86 4.14
C LEU A 117 38.24 -17.84 5.28
N ARG A 118 37.43 -18.88 5.50
CA ARG A 118 37.68 -19.93 6.50
C ARG A 118 38.81 -20.87 6.10
N THR A 119 38.98 -21.14 4.81
CA THR A 119 40.05 -22.01 4.29
C THR A 119 41.36 -21.27 4.04
N ALA A 120 41.34 -19.94 4.07
CA ALA A 120 42.57 -19.16 4.01
C ALA A 120 43.45 -19.51 5.21
N PRO A 121 44.75 -19.76 5.02
CA PRO A 121 45.65 -20.06 6.13
C PRO A 121 45.56 -18.90 7.14
N PRO A 122 45.43 -19.19 8.45
CA PRO A 122 45.41 -18.15 9.46
C PRO A 122 46.68 -17.31 9.29
N GLN A 123 46.52 -16.00 9.14
CA GLN A 123 47.68 -15.12 9.13
C GLN A 123 48.33 -15.26 10.51
N ASP A 124 49.59 -15.69 10.52
CA ASP A 124 50.37 -15.81 11.75
C ASP A 124 50.33 -14.45 12.48
N PRO A 125 49.94 -14.39 13.75
CA PRO A 125 49.84 -13.14 14.50
C PRO A 125 51.16 -12.35 14.49
N GLN A 126 52.33 -13.02 14.43
CA GLN A 126 53.61 -12.32 14.28
C GLN A 126 53.80 -11.68 12.90
N THR A 127 53.13 -12.20 11.87
CA THR A 127 53.13 -11.66 10.52
C THR A 127 52.21 -10.43 10.43
N GLU A 128 51.04 -10.46 11.08
CA GLU A 128 50.18 -9.27 11.19
C GLU A 128 50.85 -8.15 11.99
N GLU A 129 51.49 -8.49 13.13
CA GLU A 129 52.23 -7.54 13.96
C GLU A 129 53.35 -6.87 13.15
N ARG A 130 54.12 -7.67 12.38
CA ARG A 130 55.16 -7.16 11.48
C ARG A 130 54.58 -6.27 10.38
N GLN A 131 53.46 -6.65 9.76
CA GLN A 131 52.79 -5.80 8.76
C GLN A 131 52.32 -4.48 9.38
N ARG A 132 51.72 -4.50 10.57
CA ARG A 132 51.32 -3.28 11.30
C ARG A 132 52.51 -2.39 11.63
N GLN A 133 53.65 -2.97 12.01
CA GLN A 133 54.89 -2.23 12.26
C GLN A 133 55.46 -1.61 10.99
N VAL A 134 55.49 -2.35 9.87
CA VAL A 134 55.94 -1.85 8.56
C VAL A 134 55.05 -0.71 8.08
N SER A 135 53.73 -0.84 8.21
CA SER A 135 52.77 0.23 7.89
C SER A 135 53.01 1.49 8.73
N ARG A 136 53.22 1.35 10.05
CA ARG A 136 53.53 2.49 10.93
C ARG A 136 54.85 3.16 10.55
N ALA A 137 55.90 2.38 10.33
CA ALA A 137 57.21 2.89 9.95
C ALA A 137 57.19 3.63 8.59
N ALA A 138 56.44 3.10 7.62
CA ALA A 138 56.28 3.74 6.31
C ALA A 138 55.51 5.07 6.40
N LEU A 139 54.45 5.14 7.21
CA LEU A 139 53.71 6.38 7.48
C LEU A 139 54.61 7.44 8.14
N ASP A 140 55.42 7.04 9.10
CA ASP A 140 56.35 7.96 9.78
C ASP A 140 57.48 8.43 8.87
N ALA A 141 58.02 7.56 8.01
CA ALA A 141 59.02 7.94 7.00
C ALA A 141 58.43 8.91 5.96
N TYR A 142 57.17 8.72 5.55
CA TYR A 142 56.47 9.67 4.68
C TYR A 142 56.29 11.05 5.34
N ARG A 143 55.87 11.08 6.62
CA ARG A 143 55.70 12.33 7.37
C ARG A 143 56.99 13.13 7.51
N ARG A 144 58.14 12.45 7.59
CA ARG A 144 59.48 13.07 7.60
C ARG A 144 60.00 13.46 6.22
N GLY A 145 59.27 13.12 5.14
CA GLY A 145 59.70 13.36 3.75
C GLY A 145 60.76 12.38 3.25
N GLU A 146 61.05 11.32 4.00
CA GLU A 146 62.06 10.29 3.68
C GLU A 146 61.51 9.23 2.72
N LEU A 147 60.19 9.17 2.56
CA LEU A 147 59.49 8.23 1.68
C LEU A 147 58.65 9.02 0.67
N SER A 148 58.74 8.69 -0.62
CA SER A 148 57.88 9.31 -1.64
C SER A 148 56.43 8.82 -1.51
N VAL A 149 55.48 9.61 -2.03
CA VAL A 149 54.05 9.22 -2.08
C VAL A 149 53.87 7.91 -2.85
N GLU A 150 54.58 7.71 -3.96
CA GLU A 150 54.55 6.45 -4.73
C GLU A 150 55.09 5.26 -3.94
N ALA A 151 56.19 5.43 -3.22
CA ALA A 151 56.74 4.39 -2.36
C ALA A 151 55.78 4.05 -1.20
N LEU A 152 55.13 5.05 -0.61
CA LEU A 152 54.08 4.85 0.38
C LEU A 152 52.90 4.08 -0.21
N ARG A 153 52.50 4.45 -1.44
CA ARG A 153 51.43 3.79 -2.18
C ARG A 153 51.75 2.34 -2.51
N ASN A 154 53.02 1.96 -2.65
CA ASN A 154 53.44 0.56 -2.80
C ASN A 154 53.44 -0.22 -1.48
N VAL A 155 53.70 0.43 -0.34
CA VAL A 155 53.65 -0.21 0.98
C VAL A 155 52.22 -0.50 1.42
N PHE A 156 51.30 0.40 1.12
CA PHE A 156 49.87 0.26 1.43
C PHE A 156 49.03 -0.26 0.26
N GLY A 157 49.60 -0.20 -0.94
CA GLY A 157 49.02 -0.74 -2.15
C GLY A 157 48.92 -2.25 -1.97
N HIS A 158 47.69 -2.72 -1.90
CA HIS A 158 47.46 -4.11 -2.24
C HIS A 158 47.94 -4.26 -3.68
N ALA A 159 48.68 -5.34 -3.99
CA ALA A 159 48.91 -5.71 -5.38
C ALA A 159 47.57 -5.57 -6.12
N ASP A 160 47.59 -4.90 -7.28
CA ASP A 160 46.37 -4.63 -8.05
C ASP A 160 45.48 -5.87 -7.97
N PRO A 161 44.25 -5.75 -7.43
CA PRO A 161 43.41 -6.91 -7.20
C PRO A 161 43.35 -7.68 -8.52
N SER A 162 43.64 -8.98 -8.46
CA SER A 162 43.60 -9.78 -9.68
C SER A 162 42.28 -9.53 -10.40
N PRO A 163 42.25 -9.52 -11.74
CA PRO A 163 41.01 -9.24 -12.48
C PRO A 163 39.84 -10.11 -12.02
N GLU A 164 40.12 -11.34 -11.58
CA GLU A 164 39.17 -12.27 -10.96
C GLU A 164 38.61 -11.80 -9.60
N ARG A 165 39.41 -11.10 -8.80
CA ARG A 165 38.96 -10.49 -7.53
C ARG A 165 38.05 -9.30 -7.79
N GLU A 166 38.44 -8.38 -8.68
CA GLU A 166 37.58 -7.25 -9.03
C GLU A 166 36.26 -7.68 -9.66
N GLN A 167 36.28 -8.74 -10.45
CA GLN A 167 35.06 -9.29 -11.04
C GLN A 167 34.13 -9.87 -9.97
N ARG A 168 34.68 -10.59 -8.99
CA ARG A 168 33.90 -11.11 -7.84
C ARG A 168 33.32 -9.99 -6.97
N GLU A 169 34.08 -8.93 -6.70
CA GLU A 169 33.59 -7.78 -5.94
C GLU A 169 32.44 -7.08 -6.69
N ARG A 170 32.58 -6.86 -8.01
CA ARG A 170 31.51 -6.32 -8.86
C ARG A 170 30.26 -7.21 -8.90
N GLU A 171 30.43 -8.52 -8.95
CA GLU A 171 29.32 -9.47 -8.91
C GLU A 171 28.59 -9.44 -7.56
N ALA A 172 29.34 -9.35 -6.45
CA ALA A 172 28.77 -9.23 -5.11
C ALA A 172 27.96 -7.93 -4.95
N ASP A 173 28.50 -6.79 -5.42
CA ASP A 173 27.79 -5.50 -5.40
C ASP A 173 26.51 -5.55 -6.24
N ARG A 174 26.59 -6.15 -7.44
CA ARG A 174 25.41 -6.33 -8.31
C ARG A 174 24.33 -7.15 -7.63
N LEU A 175 24.70 -8.24 -6.95
CA LEU A 175 23.74 -9.10 -6.23
C LEU A 175 23.17 -8.38 -5.00
N ALA A 176 23.98 -7.66 -4.24
CA ALA A 176 23.51 -6.85 -3.11
C ALA A 176 22.50 -5.78 -3.56
N LEU A 177 22.76 -5.11 -4.68
CA LEU A 177 21.83 -4.15 -5.28
C LEU A 177 20.53 -4.83 -5.73
N ALA A 178 20.62 -5.97 -6.41
CA ALA A 178 19.45 -6.73 -6.87
C ALA A 178 18.58 -7.20 -5.69
N GLU A 179 19.21 -7.65 -4.61
CA GLU A 179 18.56 -8.07 -3.37
C GLU A 179 17.82 -6.90 -2.71
N SER A 180 18.48 -5.75 -2.55
CA SER A 180 17.89 -4.52 -2.01
C SER A 180 16.71 -4.02 -2.84
N GLN A 181 16.82 -4.10 -4.18
CA GLN A 181 15.74 -3.75 -5.09
C GLN A 181 14.56 -4.71 -4.96
N ALA A 182 14.80 -6.03 -4.88
CA ALA A 182 13.76 -7.03 -4.71
C ALA A 182 13.04 -6.90 -3.36
N ARG A 183 13.75 -6.60 -2.27
CA ARG A 183 13.15 -6.27 -0.97
C ARG A 183 12.23 -5.05 -1.06
N ARG A 184 12.69 -3.95 -1.67
CA ARG A 184 11.88 -2.75 -1.84
C ARG A 184 10.64 -3.02 -2.68
N ALA A 185 10.79 -3.72 -3.80
CA ALA A 185 9.68 -4.11 -4.66
C ALA A 185 8.64 -4.95 -3.91
N PHE A 186 9.08 -5.90 -3.08
CA PHE A 186 8.19 -6.67 -2.22
C PHE A 186 7.43 -5.79 -1.22
N GLN A 187 8.10 -4.86 -0.54
CA GLN A 187 7.43 -3.95 0.39
C GLN A 187 6.40 -3.05 -0.31
N HIS A 188 6.72 -2.54 -1.51
CA HIS A 188 5.76 -1.80 -2.34
C HIS A 188 4.56 -2.66 -2.72
N ALA A 189 4.76 -3.92 -3.10
CA ALA A 189 3.68 -4.83 -3.44
C ALA A 189 2.78 -5.16 -2.23
N VAL A 190 3.38 -5.32 -1.02
CA VAL A 190 2.62 -5.49 0.23
C VAL A 190 1.75 -4.27 0.50
N ALA A 191 2.30 -3.06 0.37
CA ALA A 191 1.54 -1.83 0.55
C ALA A 191 0.39 -1.70 -0.46
N ALA A 192 0.66 -1.97 -1.74
CA ALA A 192 -0.34 -1.94 -2.81
C ALA A 192 -1.48 -2.95 -2.57
N ALA A 193 -1.15 -4.18 -2.12
CA ALA A 193 -2.16 -5.19 -1.81
C ALA A 193 -3.05 -4.80 -0.61
N ARG A 194 -2.49 -4.09 0.38
CA ARG A 194 -3.27 -3.55 1.51
C ARG A 194 -4.20 -2.43 1.07
N MET A 195 -3.69 -1.48 0.28
CA MET A 195 -4.49 -0.39 -0.27
C MET A 195 -5.63 -0.92 -1.14
N ALA A 196 -5.36 -1.84 -2.06
CA ALA A 196 -6.38 -2.43 -2.92
C ALA A 196 -7.46 -3.20 -2.13
N ARG A 197 -7.09 -3.79 -0.98
CA ARG A 197 -8.06 -4.44 -0.09
C ARG A 197 -8.99 -3.42 0.56
N GLU A 198 -8.43 -2.31 1.03
CA GLU A 198 -9.22 -1.23 1.64
C GLU A 198 -10.13 -0.55 0.61
N GLU A 199 -9.61 -0.25 -0.58
CA GLU A 199 -10.40 0.29 -1.69
C GLU A 199 -11.55 -0.64 -2.08
N LEU A 200 -11.31 -1.94 -2.11
CA LEU A 200 -12.37 -2.92 -2.33
C LEU A 200 -13.41 -2.86 -1.22
N HIS A 201 -12.99 -2.83 0.04
CA HIS A 201 -13.92 -2.77 1.17
C HIS A 201 -14.82 -1.54 1.08
N ILE A 202 -14.24 -0.36 0.82
CA ILE A 202 -14.97 0.90 0.65
C ILE A 202 -15.95 0.79 -0.53
N ALA A 203 -15.50 0.26 -1.67
CA ALA A 203 -16.34 0.13 -2.86
C ALA A 203 -17.52 -0.85 -2.65
N GLU A 204 -17.32 -1.93 -1.90
CA GLU A 204 -18.39 -2.89 -1.58
C GLU A 204 -19.41 -2.32 -0.60
N VAL A 205 -18.97 -1.56 0.40
CA VAL A 205 -19.86 -0.85 1.33
C VAL A 205 -20.67 0.21 0.57
N ALA A 206 -20.02 0.99 -0.31
CA ALA A 206 -20.70 1.98 -1.14
C ALA A 206 -21.69 1.34 -2.12
N GLU A 207 -21.31 0.25 -2.78
CA GLU A 207 -22.19 -0.54 -3.65
C GLU A 207 -23.43 -1.01 -2.88
N ALA A 208 -23.24 -1.58 -1.68
CA ALA A 208 -24.33 -2.09 -0.87
C ALA A 208 -25.28 -0.97 -0.43
N ALA A 209 -24.74 0.16 0.04
CA ALA A 209 -25.52 1.31 0.48
C ALA A 209 -26.36 1.90 -0.66
N VAL A 210 -25.73 2.21 -1.81
CA VAL A 210 -26.44 2.82 -2.94
C VAL A 210 -27.47 1.87 -3.55
N ARG A 211 -27.18 0.56 -3.56
CA ARG A 211 -28.15 -0.45 -4.02
C ARG A 211 -29.36 -0.54 -3.09
N GLN A 212 -29.16 -0.42 -1.78
CA GLN A 212 -30.26 -0.38 -0.83
C GLN A 212 -31.12 0.88 -1.03
N GLU A 213 -30.50 2.06 -1.09
CA GLU A 213 -31.21 3.32 -1.32
C GLU A 213 -31.98 3.32 -2.65
N ALA A 214 -31.40 2.77 -3.72
CA ALA A 214 -32.07 2.64 -5.01
C ALA A 214 -33.30 1.72 -4.93
N ALA A 215 -33.24 0.65 -4.13
CA ALA A 215 -34.37 -0.25 -3.92
C ALA A 215 -35.48 0.41 -3.10
N GLU A 216 -35.13 1.14 -2.03
CA GLU A 216 -36.07 1.90 -1.21
C GLU A 216 -36.78 2.98 -2.03
N ALA A 217 -36.03 3.77 -2.81
CA ALA A 217 -36.61 4.79 -3.68
C ALA A 217 -37.53 4.21 -4.77
N ALA A 218 -37.24 3.01 -5.27
CA ALA A 218 -38.11 2.32 -6.22
C ALA A 218 -39.45 1.89 -5.59
N ILE A 219 -39.41 1.42 -4.33
CA ILE A 219 -40.63 1.08 -3.56
C ILE A 219 -41.46 2.35 -3.32
N ASP A 220 -40.83 3.43 -2.85
CA ASP A 220 -41.52 4.71 -2.59
C ASP A 220 -42.17 5.28 -3.86
N ALA A 221 -41.48 5.19 -5.00
CA ALA A 221 -42.02 5.60 -6.29
C ALA A 221 -43.24 4.76 -6.70
N GLN A 222 -43.20 3.44 -6.45
CA GLN A 222 -44.31 2.53 -6.74
C GLN A 222 -45.53 2.83 -5.85
N ASP A 223 -45.31 3.03 -4.56
CA ASP A 223 -46.36 3.35 -3.59
C ASP A 223 -47.03 4.70 -3.89
N ALA A 224 -46.23 5.72 -4.23
CA ALA A 224 -46.73 7.00 -4.68
C ALA A 224 -47.61 6.87 -5.94
N ALA A 225 -47.21 6.05 -6.90
CA ALA A 225 -47.99 5.79 -8.12
C ALA A 225 -49.33 5.09 -7.81
N LEU A 226 -49.34 4.12 -6.90
CA LEU A 226 -50.56 3.43 -6.45
C LEU A 226 -51.49 4.38 -5.69
N ALA A 227 -50.95 5.25 -4.83
CA ALA A 227 -51.72 6.26 -4.10
C ALA A 227 -52.39 7.26 -5.06
N VAL A 228 -51.68 7.72 -6.11
CA VAL A 228 -52.26 8.59 -7.14
C VAL A 228 -53.38 7.86 -7.91
N ARG A 229 -53.16 6.58 -8.28
CA ARG A 229 -54.15 5.78 -9.02
C ARG A 229 -55.42 5.52 -8.21
N SER A 230 -55.29 5.23 -6.93
CA SER A 230 -56.44 5.01 -6.04
C SER A 230 -57.26 6.28 -5.82
N ARG A 231 -56.61 7.45 -5.66
CA ARG A 231 -57.31 8.75 -5.59
C ARG A 231 -58.07 9.08 -6.87
N ARG A 232 -57.50 8.78 -8.05
CA ARG A 232 -58.19 8.96 -9.35
C ARG A 232 -59.41 8.06 -9.53
N ARG A 233 -59.43 6.88 -8.90
CA ARG A 233 -60.58 5.95 -8.97
C ARG A 233 -61.72 6.31 -8.01
N ARG A 234 -61.46 7.13 -6.99
CA ARG A 234 -62.45 7.57 -5.98
C ARG A 234 -63.08 8.94 -6.30
N ARG A 235 -62.59 9.63 -7.33
CA ARG A 235 -63.15 10.88 -7.86
C ARG A 235 -63.90 10.56 -9.15
#